data_AF-A0A6M8WH01-F1
#
_entry.id   AF-A0A6M8WH01-F1
#
_cell.length_a   1.000
_cell.length_b   1.000
_cell.length_c   1.000
_cell.angle_alpha   90.00
_cell.angle_beta   90.00
_cell.angle_gamma   90.00
#
_symmetry.space_group_name_H-M   'P 1'
#
loop_
_entity.id
_entity.type
_entity.pdbx_description
1 polymer ?
#
loop_
_entity_poly.entity_id
_entity_poly.type
_entity_poly.pdbx_seq_one_letter_code
_entity_poly.pdbx_strand_id
1 'polypeptide(L)'
;MNRANNSSKNILIAALCGVAVLLLMVIYFSPVWWVSLKAPNYPAEAFPDGIRIHFHMNGVFNGCKKQEGRQIQEDVALDCVHEMDTINHYVGMYPIAAGAPIERAFSPYLVSLLGVMVIGFAVRKRTMRVATLAVGSVVIAGWMFLTFHTEDGLKYQSEGYLKAMVTALDQDAGDSDSGPDQLSSSEAVIERLRESLRASGVEGEAPSQSPQARGKQAYIEHLRITFEKDQERRGRDVTWDGSGSQLVVWHYEKTLGRYFNNPEEIAPMVATLKAVSSVVFWSLITAMVALVVGTWMWRPFSWLLVLVPMALPVFFLIDYAGWLWWFGHNLNEMGAFTVKAFMPTVFGQGKVAQFSTHSYPHYGFGVMLLLSLVTGLAALLRRKQPEGAS
;
A
#
# COMPACT_ATOMS: atom_id res chain seq x y z
N MET A 1 34.50 11.87 35.06
CA MET A 1 34.17 12.35 33.69
C MET A 1 33.57 11.29 32.76
N ASN A 2 33.90 10.00 32.84
CA ASN A 2 33.40 8.98 31.88
C ASN A 2 31.91 8.60 31.99
N ARG A 3 31.30 8.59 33.18
CA ARG A 3 29.86 8.23 33.35
C ARG A 3 28.90 9.29 32.80
N ALA A 4 29.17 10.58 33.04
CA ALA A 4 28.35 11.68 32.54
C ALA A 4 28.33 11.72 31.00
N ASN A 5 29.50 11.57 30.35
CA ASN A 5 29.64 11.53 28.89
C ASN A 5 28.89 10.34 28.27
N ASN A 6 28.89 9.17 28.93
CA ASN A 6 28.14 8.00 28.46
C ASN A 6 26.62 8.14 28.65
N SER A 7 26.17 8.83 29.69
CA SER A 7 24.75 9.14 29.91
C SER A 7 24.21 10.05 28.81
N SER A 8 24.90 11.16 28.52
CA SER A 8 24.52 12.09 27.45
C SER A 8 24.46 11.43 26.07
N LYS A 9 25.42 10.53 25.77
CA LYS A 9 25.39 9.74 24.52
C LYS A 9 24.20 8.79 24.44
N ASN A 10 23.78 8.17 25.55
CA ASN A 10 22.61 7.29 25.56
C ASN A 10 21.32 8.07 25.33
N ILE A 11 21.19 9.26 25.92
CA ILE A 11 20.05 10.16 25.69
C ILE A 11 20.01 10.57 24.22
N LEU A 12 21.15 10.93 23.64
CA LEU A 12 21.24 11.28 22.22
C LEU A 12 20.84 10.12 21.30
N ILE A 13 21.32 8.90 21.56
CA ILE A 13 20.91 7.72 20.77
C ILE A 13 19.40 7.49 20.91
N ALA A 14 18.85 7.60 22.11
CA ALA A 14 17.41 7.45 22.34
C ALA A 14 16.60 8.52 21.59
N ALA A 15 17.08 9.78 21.56
CA ALA A 15 16.46 10.85 20.81
C ALA A 15 16.48 10.58 19.30
N LEU A 16 17.62 10.13 18.75
CA LEU A 16 17.72 9.74 17.33
C LEU A 16 16.79 8.57 16.99
N CYS A 17 16.70 7.56 17.85
CA CYS A 17 15.74 6.47 17.70
C CYS A 17 14.28 6.98 17.75
N GLY A 18 13.96 7.91 18.65
CA GLY A 18 12.64 8.54 18.71
C GLY A 18 12.29 9.28 17.42
N VAL A 19 13.22 10.07 16.88
CA VAL A 19 13.06 10.71 15.56
C VAL A 19 12.86 9.67 14.47
N ALA A 20 13.65 8.59 14.44
CA ALA A 20 13.51 7.53 13.45
C ALA A 20 12.12 6.85 13.48
N VAL A 21 11.52 6.64 14.66
CA VAL A 21 10.16 6.11 14.78
C VAL A 21 9.12 7.09 14.21
N LEU A 22 9.28 8.40 14.47
CA LEU A 22 8.41 9.42 13.87
C LEU A 22 8.55 9.46 12.34
N LEU A 23 9.77 9.36 11.82
CA LEU A 23 10.03 9.30 10.38
C LEU A 23 9.36 8.08 9.75
N LEU A 24 9.41 6.90 10.37
CA LEU A 24 8.71 5.70 9.90
C LEU A 24 7.19 5.92 9.78
N MET A 25 6.58 6.60 10.77
CA MET A 25 5.17 6.96 10.71
C MET A 25 4.88 7.91 9.54
N VAL A 26 5.70 8.95 9.35
CA VAL A 26 5.55 9.90 8.23
C VAL A 26 5.67 9.17 6.89
N ILE A 27 6.65 8.27 6.74
CA ILE A 27 6.89 7.49 5.52
C ILE A 27 5.65 6.67 5.14
N TYR A 28 5.01 6.02 6.11
CA TYR A 28 3.86 5.14 5.84
C TYR A 28 2.69 5.85 5.16
N PHE A 29 2.44 7.12 5.51
CA PHE A 29 1.34 7.91 4.98
C PHE A 29 1.74 8.82 3.82
N SER A 30 3.01 8.80 3.39
CA SER A 30 3.52 9.72 2.37
C SER A 30 3.66 9.03 1.00
N PRO A 31 3.43 9.77 -0.11
CA PRO A 31 3.91 9.35 -1.42
C PRO A 31 5.43 9.19 -1.39
N VAL A 32 5.89 7.99 -1.72
CA VAL A 32 7.30 7.61 -1.75
C VAL A 32 7.88 7.83 -3.14
N TRP A 33 7.14 7.44 -4.18
CA TRP A 33 7.58 7.52 -5.57
C TRP A 33 6.43 7.93 -6.47
N TRP A 34 6.71 8.51 -7.62
CA TRP A 34 5.68 8.81 -8.60
C TRP A 34 6.12 8.39 -9.99
N VAL A 35 5.14 7.98 -10.79
CA VAL A 35 5.30 7.70 -12.21
C VAL A 35 4.30 8.53 -12.99
N SER A 36 4.69 8.97 -14.18
CA SER A 36 3.82 9.65 -15.13
C SER A 36 4.02 9.14 -16.54
N LEU A 37 2.92 8.98 -17.28
CA LEU A 37 2.91 8.77 -18.72
C LEU A 37 2.47 10.04 -19.45
N LYS A 38 3.22 10.46 -20.46
CA LYS A 38 2.87 11.56 -21.37
C LYS A 38 2.78 11.06 -22.79
N ALA A 39 1.73 11.41 -23.50
CA ALA A 39 1.57 11.09 -24.92
C ALA A 39 0.79 12.19 -25.66
N PRO A 40 0.88 12.27 -26.99
CA PRO A 40 0.16 13.28 -27.78
C PRO A 40 -1.36 13.26 -27.57
N ASN A 41 -1.93 12.09 -27.28
CA ASN A 41 -3.37 11.90 -27.04
C ASN A 41 -3.82 12.38 -25.65
N TYR A 42 -2.88 12.70 -24.75
CA TYR A 42 -3.12 13.20 -23.41
C TYR A 42 -2.59 14.65 -23.32
N PRO A 43 -3.39 15.64 -23.77
CA PRO A 43 -2.95 17.02 -23.91
C PRO A 43 -2.61 17.65 -22.55
N ALA A 44 -1.63 18.55 -22.53
CA ALA A 44 -1.14 19.17 -21.29
C ALA A 44 -2.19 20.06 -20.60
N GLU A 45 -3.22 20.49 -21.32
CA GLU A 45 -4.36 21.26 -20.81
C GLU A 45 -5.22 20.42 -19.85
N ALA A 46 -5.37 19.12 -20.11
CA ALA A 46 -6.09 18.18 -19.24
C ALA A 46 -5.14 17.41 -18.31
N PHE A 47 -3.94 17.06 -18.81
CA PHE A 47 -2.93 16.28 -18.10
C PHE A 47 -1.58 17.02 -18.05
N PRO A 48 -1.45 18.12 -17.29
CA PRO A 48 -0.22 18.94 -17.26
C PRO A 48 1.00 18.12 -16.80
N ASP A 49 0.77 17.25 -15.82
CA ASP A 49 1.77 16.34 -15.28
C ASP A 49 1.79 14.98 -16.00
N GLY A 50 0.99 14.79 -17.06
CA GLY A 50 0.69 13.48 -17.64
C GLY A 50 -0.25 12.65 -16.76
N ILE A 51 -0.44 11.38 -17.13
CA ILE A 51 -1.19 10.40 -16.34
C ILE A 51 -0.30 10.00 -15.16
N ARG A 52 -0.49 10.67 -14.03
CA ARG A 52 0.40 10.56 -12.87
C ARG A 52 -0.24 9.72 -11.78
N ILE A 53 0.55 8.77 -11.25
CA ILE A 53 0.20 7.95 -10.10
C ILE A 53 1.27 8.05 -9.02
N HIS A 54 0.86 7.97 -7.76
CA HIS A 54 1.75 8.05 -6.60
C HIS A 54 1.78 6.72 -5.85
N PHE A 55 2.98 6.18 -5.65
CA PHE A 55 3.22 4.97 -4.88
C PHE A 55 3.42 5.31 -3.41
N HIS A 56 2.61 4.71 -2.56
CA HIS A 56 2.70 4.77 -1.11
C HIS A 56 2.96 3.36 -0.56
N MET A 57 3.39 3.27 0.70
CA MET A 57 3.56 1.96 1.36
C MET A 57 2.25 1.17 1.47
N ASN A 58 1.12 1.87 1.52
CA ASN A 58 -0.21 1.32 1.76
C ASN A 58 -1.12 1.28 0.52
N GLY A 59 -0.65 1.73 -0.65
CA GLY A 59 -1.52 1.86 -1.82
C GLY A 59 -0.86 2.57 -3.00
N VAL A 60 -1.59 2.62 -4.11
CA VAL A 60 -1.29 3.51 -5.24
C VAL A 60 -2.46 4.46 -5.37
N PHE A 61 -2.16 5.75 -5.47
CA PHE A 61 -3.16 6.81 -5.43
C PHE A 61 -3.06 7.72 -6.65
N ASN A 62 -4.17 8.38 -6.92
CA ASN A 62 -4.31 9.32 -8.01
C ASN A 62 -3.33 10.51 -7.81
N GLY A 63 -2.51 10.76 -8.83
CA GLY A 63 -1.57 11.88 -8.86
C GLY A 63 -2.04 13.05 -9.71
N CYS A 64 -3.21 12.93 -10.35
CA CYS A 64 -3.81 13.97 -11.15
C CYS A 64 -4.61 14.95 -10.29
N LYS A 65 -4.66 16.20 -10.75
CA LYS A 65 -5.29 17.31 -10.03
C LYS A 65 -6.50 17.77 -10.81
N LYS A 66 -7.51 18.25 -10.10
CA LYS A 66 -8.65 18.95 -10.68
C LYS A 66 -8.16 20.13 -11.53
N GLN A 67 -8.61 20.20 -12.79
CA GLN A 67 -8.28 21.29 -13.70
C GLN A 67 -9.42 22.31 -13.73
N GLU A 68 -9.09 23.59 -13.54
CA GLU A 68 -10.03 24.70 -13.70
C GLU A 68 -9.65 25.50 -14.95
N GLY A 69 -10.22 25.12 -16.10
CA GLY A 69 -9.99 25.77 -17.39
C GLY A 69 -11.25 26.43 -17.96
N ARG A 70 -11.09 27.47 -18.80
CA ARG A 70 -12.23 28.12 -19.49
C ARG A 70 -13.02 27.18 -20.43
N GLN A 71 -12.44 26.04 -20.82
CA GLN A 71 -13.05 25.04 -21.71
C GLN A 71 -13.16 23.64 -21.09
N ILE A 72 -12.50 23.39 -19.94
CA ILE A 72 -12.51 22.10 -19.24
C ILE A 72 -12.84 22.44 -17.79
N GLN A 73 -14.12 22.32 -17.46
CA GLN A 73 -14.61 22.41 -16.10
C GLN A 73 -15.02 21.01 -15.70
N GLU A 74 -14.12 20.31 -15.01
CA GLU A 74 -14.43 19.01 -14.41
C GLU A 74 -14.81 19.23 -12.95
N ASP A 75 -15.90 18.62 -12.51
CA ASP A 75 -16.36 18.75 -11.12
C ASP A 75 -15.48 17.94 -10.15
N VAL A 76 -14.76 16.94 -10.67
CA VAL A 76 -13.94 15.98 -9.94
C VAL A 76 -12.60 15.81 -10.65
N ALA A 77 -11.52 15.46 -9.94
CA ALA A 77 -10.23 15.18 -10.57
C ALA A 77 -10.28 13.91 -11.44
N LEU A 78 -9.61 13.92 -12.60
CA LEU A 78 -9.44 12.73 -13.42
C LEU A 78 -8.78 11.60 -12.63
N ASP A 79 -9.29 10.37 -12.78
CA ASP A 79 -8.69 9.18 -12.19
C ASP A 79 -7.55 8.67 -13.07
N CYS A 80 -6.32 9.11 -12.75
CA CYS A 80 -5.14 8.68 -13.47
C CYS A 80 -4.68 7.26 -13.14
N VAL A 81 -5.21 6.62 -12.10
CA VAL A 81 -4.98 5.19 -11.88
C VAL A 81 -5.80 4.38 -12.89
N HIS A 82 -7.07 4.73 -13.09
CA HIS A 82 -7.91 4.11 -14.11
C HIS A 82 -7.34 4.29 -15.52
N GLU A 83 -6.95 5.51 -15.89
CA GLU A 83 -6.35 5.78 -17.21
C GLU A 83 -5.06 4.97 -17.43
N MET A 84 -4.21 4.86 -16.39
CA MET A 84 -3.01 4.04 -16.44
C MET A 84 -3.36 2.56 -16.66
N ASP A 85 -4.34 2.03 -15.92
CA ASP A 85 -4.77 0.63 -16.04
C ASP A 85 -5.41 0.32 -17.38
N THR A 86 -6.16 1.28 -17.94
CA THR A 86 -6.71 1.19 -19.30
C THR A 86 -5.57 1.07 -20.31
N ILE A 87 -4.53 1.90 -20.23
CA ILE A 87 -3.35 1.80 -21.10
C ILE A 87 -2.62 0.47 -20.89
N ASN A 88 -2.39 0.07 -19.64
CA ASN A 88 -1.75 -1.19 -19.30
C ASN A 88 -2.47 -2.37 -19.96
N HIS A 89 -3.79 -2.42 -19.82
CA HIS A 89 -4.63 -3.45 -20.42
C HIS A 89 -4.45 -3.55 -21.94
N TYR A 90 -4.41 -2.41 -22.65
CA TYR A 90 -4.20 -2.39 -24.10
C TYR A 90 -2.86 -3.01 -24.55
N VAL A 91 -1.81 -2.91 -23.73
CA VAL A 91 -0.48 -3.50 -24.03
C VAL A 91 -0.23 -4.84 -23.35
N GLY A 92 -1.26 -5.42 -22.72
CA GLY A 92 -1.17 -6.69 -22.00
C GLY A 92 -0.55 -6.59 -20.61
N MET A 93 -0.24 -5.39 -20.10
CA MET A 93 0.21 -5.23 -18.72
C MET A 93 -0.97 -5.42 -17.75
N TYR A 94 -0.72 -6.08 -16.62
CA TYR A 94 -1.67 -6.20 -15.52
C TYR A 94 -2.02 -4.84 -14.91
N PRO A 95 -3.23 -4.69 -14.32
CA PRO A 95 -3.60 -3.49 -13.61
C PRO A 95 -2.64 -3.23 -12.43
N ILE A 96 -2.42 -1.98 -12.09
CA ILE A 96 -1.49 -1.52 -11.06
C ILE A 96 -1.80 -2.17 -9.71
N ALA A 97 -3.07 -2.43 -9.42
CA ALA A 97 -3.48 -3.13 -8.20
C ALA A 97 -3.05 -4.60 -8.13
N ALA A 98 -2.60 -5.23 -9.23
CA ALA A 98 -1.98 -6.55 -9.21
C ALA A 98 -0.53 -6.52 -8.69
N GLY A 99 0.11 -5.35 -8.67
CA GLY A 99 1.47 -5.17 -8.15
C GLY A 99 1.50 -5.08 -6.63
N ALA A 100 2.49 -5.69 -6.01
CA ALA A 100 2.74 -5.63 -4.57
C ALA A 100 1.51 -5.89 -3.67
N PRO A 101 0.64 -6.89 -3.96
CA PRO A 101 -0.60 -7.08 -3.22
C PRO A 101 -0.35 -7.48 -1.75
N ILE A 102 0.67 -8.31 -1.52
CA ILE A 102 1.03 -8.79 -0.18
C ILE A 102 1.78 -7.72 0.60
N GLU A 103 2.73 -7.06 -0.05
CA GLU A 103 3.56 -6.02 0.54
C GLU A 103 2.67 -4.87 1.03
N ARG A 104 1.70 -4.43 0.22
CA ARG A 104 0.74 -3.39 0.64
C ARG A 104 -0.14 -3.86 1.79
N ALA A 105 -0.67 -5.08 1.75
CA ALA A 105 -1.53 -5.63 2.81
C ALA A 105 -0.79 -5.80 4.15
N PHE A 106 0.49 -6.19 4.12
CA PHE A 106 1.32 -6.43 5.30
C PHE A 106 2.18 -5.22 5.71
N SER A 107 2.25 -4.17 4.90
CA SER A 107 3.02 -2.95 5.14
C SER A 107 2.84 -2.32 6.54
N PRO A 108 1.63 -2.21 7.14
CA PRO A 108 1.51 -1.62 8.47
C PRO A 108 2.24 -2.44 9.55
N TYR A 109 2.22 -3.77 9.44
CA TYR A 109 2.90 -4.66 10.39
C TYR A 109 4.42 -4.60 10.20
N LEU A 110 4.88 -4.57 8.95
CA LEU A 110 6.29 -4.43 8.60
C LEU A 110 6.87 -3.12 9.15
N VAL A 111 6.21 -1.97 8.88
CA VAL A 111 6.66 -0.66 9.38
C VAL A 111 6.62 -0.61 10.91
N SER A 112 5.59 -1.21 11.53
CA SER A 112 5.51 -1.31 12.99
C SER A 112 6.65 -2.16 13.58
N LEU A 113 7.03 -3.25 12.91
CA LEU A 113 8.16 -4.09 13.31
C LEU A 113 9.48 -3.31 13.20
N LEU A 114 9.69 -2.53 12.13
CA LEU A 114 10.84 -1.63 12.03
C LEU A 114 10.86 -0.62 13.18
N GLY A 115 9.70 -0.08 13.58
CA GLY A 115 9.59 0.79 14.75
C GLY A 115 10.01 0.09 16.05
N VAL A 116 9.49 -1.11 16.31
CA VAL A 116 9.88 -1.95 17.47
C VAL A 116 11.38 -2.25 17.47
N MET A 117 11.96 -2.51 16.29
CA MET A 117 13.41 -2.72 16.13
C MET A 117 14.19 -1.47 16.54
N VAL A 118 13.82 -0.29 16.03
CA VAL A 118 14.46 0.99 16.38
C VAL A 118 14.36 1.27 17.88
N ILE A 119 13.20 1.04 18.49
CA ILE A 119 12.99 1.20 19.95
C ILE A 119 13.87 0.21 20.71
N GLY A 120 13.92 -1.06 20.31
CA GLY A 120 14.78 -2.08 20.91
C GLY A 120 16.27 -1.72 20.83
N PHE A 121 16.73 -1.11 19.74
CA PHE A 121 18.10 -0.63 19.59
C PHE A 121 18.44 0.51 20.57
N ALA A 122 17.46 1.36 20.88
CA ALA A 122 17.60 2.45 21.85
C ALA A 122 17.87 1.90 23.27
N VAL A 123 17.23 0.78 23.62
CA VAL A 123 17.33 0.14 24.93
C VAL A 123 18.70 -0.55 25.12
N ARG A 124 19.44 -0.17 26.18
CA ARG A 124 20.79 -0.69 26.45
C ARG A 124 20.82 -2.01 27.22
N LYS A 125 19.99 -2.15 28.26
CA LYS A 125 19.97 -3.37 29.08
C LYS A 125 19.38 -4.52 28.26
N ARG A 126 20.13 -5.62 28.11
CA ARG A 126 19.74 -6.79 27.29
C ARG A 126 18.36 -7.32 27.66
N THR A 127 18.08 -7.48 28.95
CA THR A 127 16.78 -7.98 29.44
C THR A 127 15.63 -7.07 29.04
N MET A 128 15.77 -5.76 29.25
CA MET A 128 14.76 -4.78 28.84
C MET A 128 14.59 -4.73 27.32
N ARG A 129 15.69 -4.82 26.56
CA ARG A 129 15.63 -4.85 25.10
C ARG A 129 14.85 -6.05 24.60
N VAL A 130 15.19 -7.25 25.09
CA VAL A 130 14.49 -8.49 24.73
C VAL A 130 13.02 -8.41 25.13
N ALA A 131 12.71 -7.88 26.33
CA ALA A 131 11.32 -7.66 26.75
C ALA A 131 10.57 -6.71 25.81
N THR A 132 11.18 -5.58 25.43
CA THR A 132 10.59 -4.64 24.45
C THR A 132 10.32 -5.31 23.11
N LEU A 133 11.27 -6.08 22.59
CA LEU A 133 11.10 -6.79 21.32
C LEU A 133 10.02 -7.87 21.41
N ALA A 134 9.98 -8.62 22.51
CA ALA A 134 8.99 -9.67 22.73
C ALA A 134 7.58 -9.10 22.83
N VAL A 135 7.38 -8.06 23.66
CA VAL A 135 6.07 -7.40 23.80
C VAL A 135 5.64 -6.79 22.47
N GLY A 136 6.52 -6.03 21.81
CA GLY A 136 6.22 -5.44 20.51
C GLY A 136 5.86 -6.49 19.44
N SER A 137 6.61 -7.59 19.40
CA SER A 137 6.36 -8.70 18.47
C SER A 137 5.03 -9.40 18.76
N VAL A 138 4.68 -9.64 20.02
CA VAL A 138 3.39 -10.25 20.40
C VAL A 138 2.23 -9.33 20.04
N VAL A 139 2.35 -8.02 20.27
CA VAL A 139 1.33 -7.04 19.88
C VAL A 139 1.14 -7.03 18.36
N ILE A 140 2.23 -6.98 17.59
CA ILE A 140 2.16 -6.99 16.12
C ILE A 140 1.60 -8.32 15.62
N ALA A 141 2.05 -9.47 16.14
CA ALA A 141 1.55 -10.78 15.76
C ALA A 141 0.05 -10.93 16.06
N GLY A 142 -0.40 -10.48 17.23
CA GLY A 142 -1.81 -10.47 17.61
C GLY A 142 -2.64 -9.57 16.69
N TRP A 143 -2.17 -8.35 16.42
CA TRP A 143 -2.83 -7.45 15.47
C TRP A 143 -2.91 -8.04 14.05
N MET A 144 -1.83 -8.64 13.57
CA MET A 144 -1.76 -9.29 12.27
C MET A 144 -2.74 -10.47 12.19
N PHE A 145 -2.80 -11.31 13.23
CA PHE A 145 -3.76 -12.42 13.32
C PHE A 145 -5.21 -11.93 13.32
N LEU A 146 -5.54 -10.95 14.17
CA LEU A 146 -6.87 -10.33 14.24
C LEU A 146 -7.28 -9.66 12.92
N THR A 147 -6.33 -9.15 12.13
CA THR A 147 -6.69 -8.54 10.85
C THR A 147 -6.90 -9.58 9.77
N PHE A 148 -6.05 -10.61 9.72
CA PHE A 148 -5.95 -11.50 8.57
C PHE A 148 -6.83 -12.76 8.66
N HIS A 149 -7.10 -13.24 9.88
CA HIS A 149 -7.72 -14.55 10.10
C HIS A 149 -9.04 -14.55 10.86
N THR A 150 -9.46 -13.43 11.47
CA THR A 150 -10.74 -13.37 12.19
C THR A 150 -11.80 -12.66 11.39
N GLU A 151 -13.06 -12.98 11.69
CA GLU A 151 -14.22 -12.25 11.19
C GLU A 151 -14.14 -10.77 11.56
N ASP A 152 -14.59 -9.90 10.66
CA ASP A 152 -14.49 -8.43 10.75
C ASP A 152 -13.06 -7.90 10.98
N GLY A 153 -12.04 -8.69 10.61
CA GLY A 153 -10.63 -8.34 10.80
C GLY A 153 -10.23 -7.04 10.10
N LEU A 154 -10.87 -6.68 8.99
CA LEU A 154 -10.55 -5.47 8.21
C LEU A 154 -10.68 -4.16 8.99
N LYS A 155 -11.42 -4.12 10.10
CA LYS A 155 -11.47 -2.93 10.99
C LYS A 155 -10.10 -2.56 11.55
N TYR A 156 -9.21 -3.54 11.68
CA TYR A 156 -7.83 -3.37 12.15
C TYR A 156 -6.85 -3.00 11.04
N GLN A 157 -7.29 -2.94 9.78
CA GLN A 157 -6.44 -2.54 8.66
C GLN A 157 -6.37 -1.00 8.55
N SER A 158 -5.35 -0.48 7.86
CA SER A 158 -5.17 0.95 7.63
C SER A 158 -6.20 1.51 6.64
N GLU A 159 -6.57 2.77 6.83
CA GLU A 159 -7.60 3.43 6.01
C GLU A 159 -7.13 3.61 4.57
N GLY A 160 -5.88 4.01 4.37
CA GLY A 160 -5.31 4.17 3.03
C GLY A 160 -5.28 2.86 2.24
N TYR A 161 -5.04 1.71 2.89
CA TYR A 161 -5.14 0.41 2.23
C TYR A 161 -6.58 0.11 1.80
N LEU A 162 -7.56 0.30 2.70
CA LEU A 162 -8.98 0.07 2.37
C LEU A 162 -9.47 1.01 1.26
N LYS A 163 -9.08 2.29 1.31
CA LYS A 163 -9.34 3.26 0.24
C LYS A 163 -8.76 2.75 -1.08
N ALA A 164 -7.50 2.34 -1.11
CA ALA A 164 -6.86 1.84 -2.32
C ALA A 164 -7.53 0.57 -2.88
N MET A 165 -8.02 -0.34 -2.02
CA MET A 165 -8.78 -1.52 -2.45
C MET A 165 -10.12 -1.13 -3.09
N VAL A 166 -10.82 -0.15 -2.51
CA VAL A 166 -12.07 0.38 -3.07
C VAL A 166 -11.82 1.07 -4.41
N THR A 167 -10.87 2.02 -4.47
CA THR A 167 -10.56 2.77 -5.71
C THR A 167 -10.12 1.85 -6.86
N ALA A 168 -9.43 0.75 -6.58
CA ALA A 168 -9.08 -0.22 -7.62
C ALA A 168 -10.29 -0.98 -8.21
N LEU A 169 -11.40 -1.06 -7.48
CA LEU A 169 -12.64 -1.73 -7.91
C LEU A 169 -13.71 -0.75 -8.38
N ASP A 170 -13.74 0.46 -7.85
CA ASP A 170 -14.70 1.51 -8.17
C ASP A 170 -14.06 2.47 -9.17
N GLN A 171 -14.43 2.37 -10.44
CA GLN A 171 -13.91 3.23 -11.51
C GLN A 171 -15.04 3.90 -12.32
N ASP A 172 -16.29 3.79 -11.86
CA ASP A 172 -17.38 4.67 -12.33
C ASP A 172 -17.49 5.94 -11.46
N ALA A 173 -16.75 6.00 -10.36
CA ALA A 173 -16.57 7.17 -9.52
C ALA A 173 -15.19 7.79 -9.77
N GLY A 174 -15.14 8.87 -10.56
CA GLY A 174 -14.02 9.80 -10.48
C GLY A 174 -13.79 10.16 -9.00
N ASP A 175 -12.53 10.18 -8.59
CA ASP A 175 -12.06 10.31 -7.20
C ASP A 175 -12.82 11.42 -6.45
N SER A 176 -13.89 11.07 -5.73
CA SER A 176 -14.66 12.03 -4.92
C SER A 176 -13.85 12.39 -3.68
N ASP A 177 -12.80 13.18 -3.86
CA ASP A 177 -12.03 13.82 -2.80
C ASP A 177 -12.73 15.10 -2.29
N SER A 178 -14.05 15.15 -2.43
CA SER A 178 -14.91 16.03 -1.68
C SER A 178 -15.22 15.36 -0.34
N GLY A 179 -14.99 16.08 0.77
CA GLY A 179 -15.20 15.60 2.13
C GLY A 179 -16.58 14.93 2.38
N PRO A 180 -16.83 14.45 3.60
CA PRO A 180 -17.88 13.47 3.95
C PRO A 180 -19.36 13.86 3.67
N ASP A 181 -19.61 14.95 2.93
CA ASP A 181 -20.91 15.52 2.62
C ASP A 181 -21.20 15.64 1.09
N GLN A 182 -20.45 15.01 0.19
CA GLN A 182 -20.80 14.95 -1.23
C GLN A 182 -20.86 13.51 -1.76
N LEU A 183 -22.07 13.14 -2.22
CA LEU A 183 -22.39 11.87 -2.87
C LEU A 183 -21.44 11.60 -4.04
N SER A 184 -21.00 10.35 -4.20
CA SER A 184 -20.20 9.95 -5.37
C SER A 184 -20.96 10.24 -6.68
N SER A 185 -20.28 10.38 -7.83
CA SER A 185 -20.97 10.61 -9.11
C SER A 185 -21.97 9.50 -9.44
N SER A 186 -21.67 8.27 -9.06
CA SER A 186 -22.56 7.12 -9.16
C SER A 186 -23.77 7.25 -8.21
N GLU A 187 -23.58 7.70 -6.97
CA GLU A 187 -24.69 8.00 -6.04
C GLU A 187 -25.55 9.19 -6.50
N ALA A 188 -24.95 10.24 -7.05
CA ALA A 188 -25.66 11.39 -7.60
C ALA A 188 -26.46 11.03 -8.88
N VAL A 189 -25.92 10.15 -9.72
CA VAL A 189 -26.62 9.58 -10.87
C VAL A 189 -27.76 8.66 -10.40
N ILE A 190 -27.54 7.84 -9.37
CA ILE A 190 -28.59 7.03 -8.73
C ILE A 190 -29.67 7.93 -8.11
N GLU A 191 -29.33 9.05 -7.49
CA GLU A 191 -30.28 10.00 -6.91
C GLU A 191 -31.12 10.69 -8.00
N ARG A 192 -30.51 11.11 -9.11
CA ARG A 192 -31.23 11.66 -10.28
C ARG A 192 -32.11 10.61 -10.97
N LEU A 193 -31.63 9.37 -11.08
CA LEU A 193 -32.41 8.24 -11.58
C LEU A 193 -33.60 7.97 -10.65
N ARG A 194 -33.41 7.96 -9.32
CA ARG A 194 -34.49 7.85 -8.33
C ARG A 194 -35.52 8.96 -8.48
N GLU A 195 -35.06 10.19 -8.65
CA GLU A 195 -35.95 11.35 -8.85
C GLU A 195 -36.75 11.21 -10.14
N SER A 196 -36.12 10.76 -11.23
CA SER A 196 -36.78 10.48 -12.50
C SER A 196 -37.79 9.31 -12.42
N LEU A 197 -37.49 8.26 -11.64
CA LEU A 197 -38.35 7.09 -11.44
C LEU A 197 -39.56 7.44 -10.54
N ARG A 198 -39.37 8.24 -9.49
CA ARG A 198 -40.46 8.81 -8.67
C ARG A 198 -41.37 9.70 -9.50
N ALA A 199 -40.81 10.53 -10.39
CA ALA A 199 -41.59 11.34 -11.32
C ALA A 199 -42.37 10.50 -12.35
N SER A 200 -41.93 9.26 -12.60
CA SER A 200 -42.56 8.32 -13.54
C SER A 200 -43.58 7.38 -12.87
N GLY A 201 -43.81 7.49 -11.56
CA GLY A 201 -44.82 6.71 -10.83
C GLY A 201 -44.48 5.22 -10.63
N VAL A 202 -43.21 4.82 -10.81
CA VAL A 202 -42.75 3.45 -10.61
C VAL A 202 -42.14 3.35 -9.20
N GLU A 203 -42.85 2.74 -8.26
CA GLU A 203 -42.33 2.42 -6.93
C GLU A 203 -41.52 1.12 -6.99
N GLY A 204 -40.20 1.24 -7.04
CA GLY A 204 -39.27 0.12 -6.84
C GLY A 204 -38.89 0.00 -5.36
N GLU A 205 -38.98 -1.20 -4.81
CA GLU A 205 -38.52 -1.51 -3.45
C GLU A 205 -37.00 -1.30 -3.35
N ALA A 206 -36.57 -0.46 -2.41
CA ALA A 206 -35.20 0.03 -2.33
C ALA A 206 -34.23 -1.03 -1.78
N PRO A 207 -32.98 -1.12 -2.29
CA PRO A 207 -31.89 -1.61 -1.47
C PRO A 207 -31.71 -0.65 -0.30
N SER A 208 -31.64 -1.19 0.93
CA SER A 208 -31.39 -0.42 2.14
C SER A 208 -30.13 0.42 1.97
N GLN A 209 -30.27 1.75 2.08
CA GLN A 209 -29.11 2.61 2.32
C GLN A 209 -28.58 2.25 3.71
N SER A 210 -27.42 1.60 3.75
CA SER A 210 -26.63 1.46 4.97
C SER A 210 -26.37 2.87 5.54
N PRO A 211 -26.39 3.04 6.88
CA PRO A 211 -26.13 4.33 7.52
C PRO A 211 -24.84 4.92 6.96
N GLN A 212 -24.77 6.25 6.77
CA GLN A 212 -23.58 7.00 6.35
C GLN A 212 -22.37 6.67 7.25
N ALA A 213 -21.72 5.55 6.96
CA ALA A 213 -20.47 5.16 7.57
C ALA A 213 -19.43 6.17 7.07
N ARG A 214 -18.65 6.74 7.99
CA ARG A 214 -17.56 7.68 7.66
C ARG A 214 -16.22 6.97 7.86
N GLY A 215 -15.24 7.28 7.02
CA GLY A 215 -13.90 6.70 7.09
C GLY A 215 -13.88 5.19 6.81
N LYS A 216 -13.05 4.44 7.54
CA LYS A 216 -12.81 3.00 7.30
C LYS A 216 -14.04 2.12 7.14
N GLN A 217 -15.09 2.34 7.94
CA GLN A 217 -16.30 1.51 7.87
C GLN A 217 -17.03 1.66 6.53
N ALA A 218 -16.99 2.85 5.92
CA ALA A 218 -17.57 3.10 4.61
C ALA A 218 -16.89 2.24 3.54
N TYR A 219 -15.55 2.20 3.57
CA TYR A 219 -14.77 1.39 2.63
C TYR A 219 -15.01 -0.12 2.82
N ILE A 220 -15.08 -0.59 4.07
CA ILE A 220 -15.37 -2.00 4.36
C ILE A 220 -16.76 -2.39 3.85
N GLU A 221 -17.75 -1.54 4.10
CA GLU A 221 -19.13 -1.77 3.65
C GLU A 221 -19.23 -1.78 2.12
N HIS A 222 -18.54 -0.84 1.46
CA HIS A 222 -18.46 -0.83 -0.01
C HIS A 222 -17.83 -2.12 -0.56
N LEU A 223 -16.74 -2.59 0.05
CA LEU A 223 -16.10 -3.86 -0.33
C LEU A 223 -17.03 -5.05 -0.12
N ARG A 224 -17.75 -5.10 1.02
CA ARG A 224 -18.75 -6.14 1.31
C ARG A 224 -19.85 -6.19 0.25
N ILE A 225 -20.48 -5.06 -0.05
CA ILE A 225 -21.55 -4.96 -1.06
C ILE A 225 -21.01 -5.39 -2.44
N THR A 226 -19.80 -4.96 -2.78
CA THR A 226 -19.17 -5.31 -4.06
C THR A 226 -18.86 -6.81 -4.15
N PHE A 227 -18.43 -7.41 -3.04
CA PHE A 227 -18.18 -8.84 -2.91
C PHE A 227 -19.46 -9.65 -3.08
N GLU A 228 -20.51 -9.31 -2.34
CA GLU A 228 -21.81 -10.03 -2.39
C GLU A 228 -22.38 -10.02 -3.81
N LYS A 229 -22.41 -8.85 -4.46
CA LYS A 229 -22.81 -8.74 -5.87
C LYS A 229 -21.93 -9.53 -6.83
N ASP A 230 -20.64 -9.69 -6.55
CA ASP A 230 -19.75 -10.54 -7.35
C ASP A 230 -20.04 -12.03 -7.15
N GLN A 231 -20.29 -12.47 -5.91
CA GLN A 231 -20.65 -13.86 -5.62
C GLN A 231 -21.99 -14.25 -6.25
N GLU A 232 -23.00 -13.39 -6.16
CA GLU A 232 -24.30 -13.56 -6.81
C GLU A 232 -24.15 -13.72 -8.33
N ARG A 233 -23.41 -12.82 -8.97
CA ARG A 233 -23.17 -12.86 -10.43
C ARG A 233 -22.44 -14.13 -10.87
N ARG A 234 -21.56 -14.67 -10.03
CA ARG A 234 -20.78 -15.88 -10.31
C ARG A 234 -21.48 -17.16 -9.85
N GLY A 235 -22.64 -17.07 -9.17
CA GLY A 235 -23.34 -18.22 -8.60
C GLY A 235 -22.53 -18.97 -7.54
N ARG A 236 -21.64 -18.27 -6.79
CA ARG A 236 -20.83 -18.85 -5.71
C ARG A 236 -21.52 -18.61 -4.37
N ASP A 237 -21.58 -19.65 -3.53
CA ASP A 237 -22.11 -19.57 -2.17
C ASP A 237 -20.96 -19.36 -1.17
N VAL A 238 -20.34 -18.18 -1.22
CA VAL A 238 -19.28 -17.78 -0.28
C VAL A 238 -19.75 -16.52 0.44
N THR A 239 -19.81 -16.58 1.77
CA THR A 239 -20.23 -15.45 2.61
C THR A 239 -19.07 -14.51 2.87
N TRP A 240 -19.37 -13.21 2.99
CA TRP A 240 -18.39 -12.23 3.44
C TRP A 240 -18.04 -12.46 4.91
N ASP A 241 -16.76 -12.64 5.22
CA ASP A 241 -16.23 -12.77 6.59
C ASP A 241 -15.50 -11.50 7.05
N GLY A 242 -15.16 -10.60 6.12
CA GLY A 242 -14.45 -9.37 6.44
C GLY A 242 -13.03 -9.59 6.98
N SER A 243 -12.39 -10.72 6.66
CA SER A 243 -11.00 -11.01 6.99
C SER A 243 -10.05 -10.46 5.93
N GLY A 244 -8.82 -10.11 6.34
CA GLY A 244 -7.78 -9.68 5.41
C GLY A 244 -7.42 -10.76 4.38
N SER A 245 -7.49 -12.04 4.77
CA SER A 245 -7.21 -13.16 3.85
C SER A 245 -8.27 -13.30 2.75
N GLN A 246 -9.56 -13.11 3.08
CA GLN A 246 -10.63 -13.10 2.10
C GLN A 246 -10.48 -11.92 1.14
N LEU A 247 -10.26 -10.71 1.67
CA LEU A 247 -10.14 -9.50 0.86
C LEU A 247 -8.99 -9.59 -0.14
N VAL A 248 -7.77 -9.93 0.31
CA VAL A 248 -6.58 -9.97 -0.59
C VAL A 248 -6.80 -10.93 -1.76
N VAL A 249 -7.33 -12.12 -1.50
CA VAL A 249 -7.53 -13.15 -2.51
C VAL A 249 -8.65 -12.76 -3.48
N TRP A 250 -9.80 -12.35 -2.96
CA TRP A 250 -10.95 -11.96 -3.78
C TRP A 250 -10.66 -10.70 -4.60
N HIS A 251 -10.05 -9.68 -3.99
CA HIS A 251 -9.74 -8.42 -4.66
C HIS A 251 -8.79 -8.65 -5.84
N TYR A 252 -7.75 -9.47 -5.64
CA TYR A 252 -6.82 -9.80 -6.71
C TYR A 252 -7.49 -10.56 -7.86
N GLU A 253 -8.29 -11.59 -7.56
CA GLU A 253 -9.07 -12.30 -8.58
C GLU A 253 -9.99 -11.36 -9.35
N LYS A 254 -10.71 -10.50 -8.63
CA LYS A 254 -11.69 -9.57 -9.20
C LYS A 254 -11.03 -8.53 -10.09
N THR A 255 -9.92 -7.95 -9.63
CA THR A 255 -9.18 -6.92 -10.36
C THR A 255 -8.57 -7.50 -11.64
N LEU A 256 -7.93 -8.66 -11.57
CA LEU A 256 -7.40 -9.32 -12.76
C LEU A 256 -8.51 -9.65 -13.76
N GLY A 257 -9.59 -10.27 -13.31
CA GLY A 257 -10.71 -10.69 -14.16
C GLY A 257 -11.47 -9.53 -14.81
N ARG A 258 -11.38 -8.31 -14.24
CA ARG A 258 -11.99 -7.11 -14.81
C ARG A 258 -11.34 -6.72 -16.14
N TYR A 259 -10.01 -6.74 -16.18
CA TYR A 259 -9.25 -6.36 -17.38
C TYR A 259 -9.02 -7.56 -18.28
N PHE A 260 -8.73 -8.71 -17.69
CA PHE A 260 -8.37 -9.92 -18.42
C PHE A 260 -9.31 -11.04 -18.02
N ASN A 261 -10.38 -11.24 -18.79
CA ASN A 261 -11.34 -12.32 -18.53
C ASN A 261 -10.81 -13.69 -18.97
N ASN A 262 -9.70 -14.15 -18.35
CA ASN A 262 -9.06 -15.44 -18.59
C ASN A 262 -8.92 -16.24 -17.28
N PRO A 263 -9.95 -17.01 -16.90
CA PRO A 263 -9.94 -17.78 -15.66
C PRO A 263 -8.80 -18.81 -15.56
N GLU A 264 -8.38 -19.41 -16.68
CA GLU A 264 -7.34 -20.45 -16.71
C GLU A 264 -5.97 -19.89 -16.29
N GLU A 265 -5.68 -18.65 -16.64
CA GLU A 265 -4.45 -17.95 -16.26
C GLU A 265 -4.55 -17.30 -14.88
N ILE A 266 -5.72 -16.80 -14.50
CA ILE A 266 -5.94 -16.12 -13.21
C ILE A 266 -5.96 -17.12 -12.05
N ALA A 267 -6.60 -18.29 -12.20
CA ALA A 267 -6.74 -19.27 -11.12
C ALA A 267 -5.40 -19.68 -10.48
N PRO A 268 -4.33 -20.04 -11.23
CA PRO A 268 -3.04 -20.37 -10.62
C PRO A 268 -2.36 -19.15 -9.97
N MET A 269 -2.57 -17.93 -10.48
CA MET A 269 -2.04 -16.71 -9.85
C MET A 269 -2.72 -16.45 -8.50
N VAL A 270 -4.04 -16.61 -8.42
CA VAL A 270 -4.81 -16.48 -7.18
C VAL A 270 -4.41 -17.54 -6.16
N ALA A 271 -4.23 -18.79 -6.60
CA ALA A 271 -3.75 -19.88 -5.74
C ALA A 271 -2.34 -19.59 -5.20
N THR A 272 -1.45 -19.09 -6.05
CA THR A 272 -0.09 -18.66 -5.66
C THR A 272 -0.17 -17.51 -4.65
N LEU A 273 -0.99 -16.49 -4.89
CA LEU A 273 -1.17 -15.37 -3.98
C LEU A 273 -1.67 -15.84 -2.61
N LYS A 274 -2.65 -16.75 -2.57
CA LYS A 274 -3.16 -17.33 -1.32
C LYS A 274 -2.06 -18.05 -0.55
N ALA A 275 -1.27 -18.89 -1.23
CA ALA A 275 -0.14 -19.60 -0.62
C ALA A 275 0.93 -18.63 -0.11
N VAL A 276 1.35 -17.67 -0.94
CA VAL A 276 2.33 -16.64 -0.58
C VAL A 276 1.84 -15.79 0.59
N SER A 277 0.56 -15.41 0.64
CA SER A 277 -0.03 -14.70 1.78
C SER A 277 0.19 -15.45 3.10
N SER A 278 -0.09 -16.75 3.11
CA SER A 278 0.11 -17.60 4.29
C SER A 278 1.59 -17.76 4.63
N VAL A 279 2.46 -17.96 3.63
CA VAL A 279 3.91 -18.07 3.83
C VAL A 279 4.46 -16.78 4.41
N VAL A 280 4.08 -15.62 3.88
CA VAL A 280 4.52 -14.31 4.37
C VAL A 280 4.06 -14.11 5.81
N PHE A 281 2.79 -14.39 6.12
CA PHE A 281 2.27 -14.32 7.48
C PHE A 281 3.15 -15.11 8.47
N TRP A 282 3.38 -16.39 8.20
CA TRP A 282 4.18 -17.24 9.10
C TRP A 282 5.66 -16.86 9.10
N SER A 283 6.22 -16.43 7.97
CA SER A 283 7.59 -15.96 7.89
C SER A 283 7.83 -14.74 8.77
N LEU A 284 6.86 -13.83 8.88
CA LEU A 284 6.94 -12.67 9.76
C LEU A 284 6.88 -13.07 11.23
N ILE A 285 6.02 -14.03 11.59
CA ILE A 285 6.00 -14.60 12.94
C ILE A 285 7.36 -15.23 13.27
N THR A 286 7.90 -16.04 12.35
CA THR A 286 9.23 -16.66 12.52
C THR A 286 10.33 -15.60 12.61
N ALA A 287 10.29 -14.55 11.79
CA ALA A 287 11.25 -13.46 11.84
C ALA A 287 11.18 -12.71 13.17
N MET A 288 9.99 -12.47 13.72
CA MET A 288 9.81 -11.88 15.05
C MET A 288 10.37 -12.76 16.16
N VAL A 289 10.11 -14.07 16.13
CA VAL A 289 10.69 -15.02 17.10
C VAL A 289 12.22 -15.07 16.97
N ALA A 290 12.75 -15.16 15.74
CA ALA A 290 14.18 -15.12 15.47
C ALA A 290 14.81 -13.80 15.94
N LEU A 291 14.08 -12.69 15.84
CA LEU A 291 14.52 -11.39 16.33
C LEU A 291 14.70 -11.40 17.85
N VAL A 292 13.71 -11.90 18.57
CA VAL A 292 13.73 -11.99 20.04
C VAL A 292 14.80 -12.99 20.52
N VAL A 293 14.80 -14.20 19.97
CA VAL A 293 15.76 -15.26 20.35
C VAL A 293 17.17 -14.88 19.95
N GLY A 294 17.38 -14.35 18.74
CA GLY A 294 18.68 -13.93 18.25
C GLY A 294 19.27 -12.80 19.10
N THR A 295 18.49 -11.78 19.44
CA THR A 295 18.94 -10.71 20.35
C THR A 295 19.15 -11.19 21.78
N TRP A 296 18.39 -12.21 22.22
CA TRP A 296 18.59 -12.85 23.51
C TRP A 296 19.80 -13.76 23.53
N MET A 297 20.18 -14.44 22.45
CA MET A 297 21.24 -15.44 22.44
C MET A 297 22.58 -14.85 21.99
N TRP A 298 22.59 -14.02 20.95
CA TRP A 298 23.80 -13.54 20.26
C TRP A 298 23.91 -12.01 20.30
N ARG A 299 24.96 -11.49 20.94
CA ARG A 299 25.20 -10.04 21.05
C ARG A 299 25.25 -9.28 19.71
N PRO A 300 25.98 -9.74 18.67
CA PRO A 300 26.06 -9.00 17.41
C PRO A 300 24.72 -8.96 16.67
N PHE A 301 23.82 -9.90 16.94
CA PHE A 301 22.49 -9.95 16.32
C PHE A 301 21.66 -8.69 16.57
N SER A 302 21.93 -7.99 17.69
CA SER A 302 21.28 -6.71 17.99
C SER A 302 21.59 -5.57 17.00
N TRP A 303 22.60 -5.70 16.14
CA TRP A 303 22.83 -4.75 15.06
C TRP A 303 21.75 -4.81 13.98
N LEU A 304 21.06 -5.93 13.80
CA LEU A 304 19.93 -6.02 12.86
C LEU A 304 18.83 -5.01 13.20
N LEU A 305 18.67 -4.68 14.49
CA LEU A 305 17.68 -3.73 14.99
C LEU A 305 17.84 -2.30 14.43
N VAL A 306 19.04 -1.95 13.96
CA VAL A 306 19.30 -0.66 13.32
C VAL A 306 19.63 -0.79 11.84
N LEU A 307 20.31 -1.87 11.44
CA LEU A 307 20.72 -2.05 10.05
C LEU A 307 19.54 -2.32 9.12
N VAL A 308 18.51 -3.05 9.57
CA VAL A 308 17.33 -3.34 8.73
C VAL A 308 16.49 -2.07 8.49
N PRO A 309 16.09 -1.28 9.50
CA PRO A 309 15.45 0.02 9.27
C PRO A 309 16.30 0.98 8.45
N MET A 310 17.62 0.98 8.65
CA MET A 310 18.56 1.80 7.88
C MET A 310 18.57 1.43 6.39
N ALA A 311 18.34 0.15 6.06
CA ALA A 311 18.30 -0.35 4.68
C ALA A 311 16.93 -0.18 3.99
N LEU A 312 15.91 0.37 4.66
CA LEU A 312 14.57 0.59 4.09
C LEU A 312 14.56 1.23 2.68
N PRO A 313 15.29 2.32 2.38
CA PRO A 313 15.28 2.89 1.02
C PRO A 313 15.81 1.92 -0.05
N VAL A 314 16.74 1.03 0.31
CA VAL A 314 17.28 0.01 -0.61
C VAL A 314 16.24 -1.08 -0.83
N PHE A 315 15.60 -1.57 0.24
CA PHE A 315 14.53 -2.57 0.12
C PHE A 315 13.37 -2.05 -0.73
N PHE A 316 12.97 -0.79 -0.54
CA PHE A 316 11.95 -0.15 -1.36
C PHE A 316 12.32 -0.15 -2.86
N LEU A 317 13.56 0.25 -3.21
CA LEU A 317 13.99 0.27 -4.61
C LEU A 317 14.05 -1.13 -5.24
N ILE A 318 14.47 -2.14 -4.47
CA ILE A 318 14.50 -3.54 -4.93
C ILE A 318 13.08 -4.02 -5.22
N ASP A 319 12.15 -3.82 -4.28
CA ASP A 319 10.76 -4.24 -4.42
C ASP A 319 10.07 -3.49 -5.58
N TYR A 320 10.19 -2.16 -5.61
CA TYR A 320 9.66 -1.32 -6.68
C TYR A 320 10.18 -1.73 -8.07
N ALA A 321 11.49 -1.91 -8.22
CA ALA A 321 12.07 -2.34 -9.49
C ALA A 321 11.68 -3.77 -9.85
N GLY A 322 11.56 -4.67 -8.85
CA GLY A 322 11.11 -6.05 -9.05
C GLY A 322 9.69 -6.12 -9.61
N TRP A 323 8.77 -5.32 -9.07
CA TRP A 323 7.39 -5.25 -9.57
C TRP A 323 7.31 -4.62 -10.96
N LEU A 324 8.07 -3.55 -11.24
CA LEU A 324 8.15 -3.00 -12.59
C LEU A 324 8.67 -4.04 -13.59
N TRP A 325 9.71 -4.78 -13.23
CA TRP A 325 10.21 -5.87 -14.05
C TRP A 325 9.13 -6.91 -14.31
N TRP A 326 8.41 -7.33 -13.25
CA TRP A 326 7.32 -8.29 -13.36
C TRP A 326 6.23 -7.81 -14.33
N PHE A 327 5.79 -6.56 -14.21
CA PHE A 327 4.79 -5.98 -15.13
C PHE A 327 5.24 -5.99 -16.59
N GLY A 328 6.50 -5.67 -16.87
CA GLY A 328 7.01 -5.62 -18.24
C GLY A 328 7.42 -6.97 -18.85
N HIS A 329 7.46 -8.04 -18.05
CA HIS A 329 7.87 -9.39 -18.48
C HIS A 329 6.75 -10.44 -18.35
N ASN A 330 5.65 -10.12 -17.67
CA ASN A 330 4.48 -10.99 -17.53
C ASN A 330 3.29 -10.31 -18.24
N LEU A 331 3.43 -10.14 -19.55
CA LEU A 331 2.42 -9.53 -20.39
C LEU A 331 1.37 -10.58 -20.79
N ASN A 332 0.10 -10.21 -20.66
CA ASN A 332 -1.04 -11.01 -21.03
C ASN A 332 -1.29 -10.97 -22.54
N GLU A 333 -1.61 -12.12 -23.13
CA GLU A 333 -1.84 -12.25 -24.58
C GLU A 333 -3.14 -11.58 -25.07
N MET A 334 -4.09 -11.29 -24.16
CA MET A 334 -5.33 -10.59 -24.51
C MET A 334 -5.16 -9.07 -24.69
N GLY A 335 -3.95 -8.53 -24.51
CA GLY A 335 -3.68 -7.14 -24.83
C GLY A 335 -3.91 -6.85 -26.32
N ALA A 336 -4.57 -5.72 -26.64
CA ALA A 336 -4.85 -5.35 -28.03
C ALA A 336 -3.57 -5.13 -28.86
N PHE A 337 -2.47 -4.74 -28.21
CA PHE A 337 -1.17 -4.52 -28.83
C PHE A 337 -0.13 -5.43 -28.19
N THR A 338 0.46 -6.32 -28.99
CA THR A 338 1.59 -7.13 -28.55
C THR A 338 2.86 -6.29 -28.51
N VAL A 339 3.38 -6.06 -27.31
CA VAL A 339 4.69 -5.44 -27.11
C VAL A 339 5.71 -6.47 -26.66
N LYS A 340 6.99 -6.28 -27.03
CA LYS A 340 8.06 -7.13 -26.52
C LYS A 340 8.24 -6.86 -25.03
N ALA A 341 8.68 -7.88 -24.29
CA ALA A 341 9.07 -7.72 -22.90
C ALA A 341 10.05 -6.54 -22.75
N PHE A 342 9.80 -5.71 -21.75
CA PHE A 342 10.56 -4.49 -21.51
C PHE A 342 10.65 -4.20 -20.02
N MET A 343 11.50 -3.25 -19.65
CA MET A 343 11.58 -2.75 -18.29
C MET A 343 10.90 -1.38 -18.23
N PRO A 344 9.76 -1.24 -17.53
CA PRO A 344 9.21 0.07 -17.21
C PRO A 344 10.28 0.94 -16.52
N THR A 345 10.22 2.24 -16.75
CA THR A 345 11.25 3.16 -16.26
C THR A 345 11.29 3.21 -14.74
N VAL A 346 12.37 2.67 -14.15
CA VAL A 346 12.58 2.69 -12.71
C VAL A 346 12.95 4.09 -12.21
N PHE A 347 13.82 4.79 -12.94
CA PHE A 347 14.25 6.14 -12.58
C PHE A 347 14.61 6.94 -13.84
N GLY A 348 14.23 8.22 -13.86
CA GLY A 348 14.53 9.14 -14.94
C GLY A 348 13.43 9.18 -15.99
N GLN A 349 13.85 9.34 -17.24
CA GLN A 349 12.95 9.43 -18.40
C GLN A 349 13.16 8.22 -19.29
N GLY A 350 12.06 7.68 -19.81
CA GLY A 350 12.07 6.60 -20.77
C GLY A 350 10.99 6.78 -21.83
N LYS A 351 10.84 5.75 -22.65
CA LYS A 351 9.81 5.72 -23.68
C LYS A 351 9.29 4.30 -23.84
N VAL A 352 7.97 4.16 -23.85
CA VAL A 352 7.27 2.90 -24.11
C VAL A 352 6.25 3.20 -25.21
N ALA A 353 6.48 2.63 -26.40
CA ALA A 353 5.73 2.99 -27.61
C ALA A 353 5.69 4.52 -27.85
N GLN A 354 4.51 5.13 -27.87
CA GLN A 354 4.32 6.58 -28.04
C GLN A 354 4.29 7.36 -26.71
N PHE A 355 4.40 6.67 -25.58
CA PHE A 355 4.39 7.28 -24.26
C PHE A 355 5.81 7.61 -23.81
N SER A 356 6.04 8.86 -23.44
CA SER A 356 7.19 9.26 -22.63
C SER A 356 6.89 8.94 -21.17
N THR A 357 7.79 8.20 -20.53
CA THR A 357 7.64 7.76 -19.15
C THR A 357 8.54 8.57 -18.25
N HIS A 358 8.03 9.01 -17.11
CA HIS A 358 8.78 9.74 -16.09
C HIS A 358 8.64 9.02 -14.77
N SER A 359 9.75 8.76 -14.09
CA SER A 359 9.76 8.05 -12.82
C SER A 359 10.79 8.65 -11.88
N TYR A 360 10.35 9.17 -10.73
CA TYR A 360 11.23 9.89 -9.81
C TYR A 360 10.77 9.74 -8.35
N PRO A 361 11.72 9.91 -7.41
CA PRO A 361 11.37 9.96 -5.99
C PRO A 361 10.40 11.10 -5.69
N HIS A 362 9.48 10.82 -4.78
CA HIS A 362 8.67 11.83 -4.11
C HIS A 362 9.29 12.15 -2.74
N TYR A 363 8.73 13.13 -2.01
CA TYR A 363 9.29 13.53 -0.71
C TYR A 363 9.37 12.38 0.31
N GLY A 364 8.46 11.40 0.26
CA GLY A 364 8.49 10.24 1.16
C GLY A 364 9.76 9.41 1.03
N PHE A 365 10.32 9.28 -0.18
CA PHE A 365 11.63 8.66 -0.37
C PHE A 365 12.76 9.50 0.25
N GLY A 366 12.67 10.83 0.18
CA GLY A 366 13.58 11.73 0.92
C GLY A 366 13.52 11.51 2.44
N VAL A 367 12.32 11.28 2.99
CA VAL A 367 12.14 10.91 4.41
C VAL A 367 12.76 9.53 4.71
N MET A 368 12.68 8.56 3.80
CA MET A 368 13.38 7.27 3.94
C MET A 368 14.91 7.42 3.96
N LEU A 369 15.47 8.31 3.14
CA LEU A 369 16.91 8.60 3.17
C LEU A 369 17.31 9.27 4.50
N LEU A 370 16.48 10.19 5.01
CA LEU A 370 16.69 10.81 6.32
C LEU A 370 16.62 9.77 7.46
N LEU A 371 15.68 8.82 7.41
CA LEU A 371 15.62 7.70 8.35
C LEU A 371 16.93 6.91 8.33
N SER A 372 17.44 6.59 7.14
CA SER A 372 18.71 5.87 6.97
C SER A 372 19.89 6.64 7.60
N LEU A 373 19.95 7.95 7.37
CA LEU A 373 20.96 8.82 7.98
C LEU A 373 20.85 8.82 9.51
N VAL A 374 19.66 9.06 10.06
CA VAL A 374 19.43 9.16 11.51
C VAL A 374 19.75 7.85 12.22
N THR A 375 19.30 6.72 11.68
CA THR A 375 19.60 5.39 12.22
C THR A 375 21.08 5.04 12.08
N GLY A 376 21.73 5.43 10.96
CA GLY A 376 23.17 5.30 10.77
C GLY A 376 23.98 6.12 11.79
N LEU A 377 23.58 7.35 12.10
CA LEU A 377 24.20 8.16 13.15
C LEU A 377 24.04 7.51 14.53
N ALA A 378 22.85 6.99 14.85
CA ALA A 378 22.61 6.26 16.10
C ALA A 378 23.51 4.99 16.20
N ALA A 379 23.67 4.27 15.09
CA ALA A 379 24.55 3.11 14.97
C ALA A 379 26.03 3.48 15.23
N LEU A 380 26.52 4.54 14.59
CA LEU A 380 27.91 5.00 14.76
C LEU A 380 28.19 5.47 16.20
N LEU A 381 27.24 6.19 16.81
CA LEU A 381 27.35 6.61 18.21
C LEU A 381 27.41 5.41 19.16
N ARG A 382 26.60 4.38 18.92
CA ARG A 382 26.61 3.13 19.71
C ARG A 382 27.94 2.40 19.57
N ARG A 383 28.50 2.31 18.36
CA ARG A 383 29.78 1.65 18.09
C ARG A 383 30.95 2.31 18.85
N LYS A 384 30.90 3.63 19.05
CA LYS A 384 31.93 4.39 19.78
C LYS A 384 31.83 4.30 21.31
N GLN A 385 30.83 3.60 21.86
CA GLN A 385 30.72 3.39 23.31
C GLN A 385 31.48 2.11 23.71
N PRO A 386 32.45 2.17 24.65
CA PRO A 386 33.14 0.97 25.10
C PRO A 386 32.17 -0.04 25.74
N GLU A 387 32.31 -1.30 25.36
CA GLU A 387 31.59 -2.41 25.98
C GLU A 387 32.03 -2.54 27.44
N GLY A 388 31.10 -2.47 28.39
CA GLY A 388 31.40 -2.54 29.83
C GLY A 388 31.23 -1.23 30.63
N ALA A 389 30.86 -0.11 30.00
CA ALA A 389 30.42 1.07 30.75
C ALA A 389 28.96 0.90 31.24
N SER A 390 28.78 0.05 32.24
CA SER A 390 27.65 0.05 33.19
C SER A 390 28.05 -0.77 34.39
#